data_AF-A0A0C3PLT9-F1
#
_entry.id   AF-A0A0C3PLT9-F1
#
_cell.length_a   1.000
_cell.length_b   1.000
_cell.length_c   1.000
_cell.angle_alpha   90.00
_cell.angle_beta   90.00
_cell.angle_gamma   90.00
#
_symmetry.space_group_name_H-M   'P 1'
#
loop_
_entity.id
_entity.type
_entity.pdbx_description
1 polymer ?
#
loop_
_entity_poly.entity_id
_entity_poly.type
_entity_poly.pdbx_seq_one_letter_code
_entity_poly.pdbx_strand_id
1 'polypeptide(L)'
;MSSPVLTDSLASKTLIILSSATLFSAFLAWFRYRYLSLLPNEKTHLTALSDIRALLTPSSKPLPLLLEERSAPNARLIRAFGLSNTFVSSDIDVHASFVHDARALIRFAENDGWPRFAEHATLAVEECVCAQARLSGSVAFDSAMQNVALHVILTTLFEVPADAIAVADLAVVAAGINALWRLSKLAAPPPPHLLPAVNARLRRWIPAQPNPLDFVVPAFETMWRVAATTTAF
;
A
#
# COMPACT_ATOMS: atom_id res chain seq x y z
N MET A 1 9.26 -13.21 69.70
CA MET A 1 9.02 -14.38 68.83
C MET A 1 7.83 -14.05 67.96
N SER A 2 8.07 -13.48 66.78
CA SER A 2 7.04 -13.01 65.86
C SER A 2 6.88 -14.06 64.76
N SER A 3 5.67 -14.61 64.65
CA SER A 3 5.37 -15.82 63.87
C SER A 3 5.29 -15.51 62.36
N PRO A 4 6.14 -16.13 61.51
CA PRO A 4 6.22 -15.83 60.06
C PRO A 4 5.18 -16.57 59.20
N VAL A 5 4.25 -17.30 59.80
CA VAL A 5 3.41 -18.28 59.09
C VAL A 5 2.22 -17.64 58.33
N LEU A 6 1.83 -16.41 58.67
CA LEU A 6 0.63 -15.78 58.09
C LEU A 6 0.89 -15.00 56.78
N THR A 7 2.11 -14.56 56.51
CA THR A 7 2.44 -13.76 55.32
C THR A 7 2.57 -14.60 54.05
N ASP A 8 3.04 -15.85 54.15
CA ASP A 8 3.22 -16.74 52.99
C ASP A 8 1.89 -17.23 52.41
N SER A 9 0.86 -17.40 53.26
CA SER A 9 -0.47 -17.85 52.80
C SER A 9 -1.19 -16.80 51.98
N LEU A 10 -1.04 -15.51 52.32
CA LEU A 10 -1.63 -14.41 51.54
C LEU A 10 -0.90 -14.19 50.23
N ALA A 11 0.43 -14.22 50.22
CA ALA A 11 1.22 -14.07 48.98
C ALA A 11 0.90 -15.18 47.97
N SER A 12 0.76 -16.43 48.43
CA SER A 12 0.40 -17.58 47.59
C SER A 12 -1.00 -17.44 46.98
N LYS A 13 -2.00 -17.01 47.77
CA LYS A 13 -3.38 -16.79 47.27
C LYS A 13 -3.46 -15.67 46.24
N THR A 14 -2.75 -14.56 46.45
CA THR A 14 -2.73 -13.44 45.50
C THR A 14 -2.05 -13.81 44.18
N LEU A 15 -0.97 -14.60 44.23
CA LEU A 15 -0.29 -15.10 43.03
C LEU A 15 -1.20 -16.02 42.20
N ILE A 16 -1.94 -16.90 42.87
CA ILE A 16 -2.91 -17.79 42.21
C ILE A 16 -4.00 -16.95 41.52
N ILE A 17 -4.61 -15.98 42.21
CA ILE A 17 -5.67 -15.13 41.64
C ILE A 17 -5.17 -14.33 40.41
N LEU A 18 -3.97 -13.75 40.46
CA LEU A 18 -3.38 -13.01 39.34
C LEU A 18 -3.07 -13.91 38.14
N SER A 19 -2.60 -15.14 38.39
CA SER A 19 -2.36 -16.12 37.33
C SER A 19 -3.67 -16.60 36.67
N SER A 20 -4.73 -16.79 37.45
CA SER A 20 -6.06 -17.13 36.94
C SER A 20 -6.65 -16.02 36.08
N ALA A 21 -6.51 -14.75 36.51
CA ALA A 21 -7.02 -13.60 35.78
C ALA A 21 -6.31 -13.39 34.44
N THR A 22 -4.98 -13.57 34.40
CA THR A 22 -4.20 -13.45 33.16
C THR A 22 -4.51 -14.57 32.16
N LEU A 23 -4.63 -15.82 32.64
CA LEU A 23 -5.06 -16.95 31.81
C LEU A 23 -6.48 -16.78 31.27
N PHE A 24 -7.39 -16.25 32.08
CA PHE A 24 -8.76 -15.99 31.65
C PHE A 24 -8.84 -14.88 30.59
N SER A 25 -8.10 -13.78 30.77
CA SER A 25 -8.00 -12.72 29.77
C SER A 25 -7.34 -13.21 28.47
N ALA A 26 -6.29 -14.03 28.56
CA ALA A 26 -5.67 -14.64 27.38
C ALA A 26 -6.63 -15.60 26.66
N PHE A 27 -7.40 -16.39 27.41
CA PHE A 27 -8.42 -17.26 26.86
C PHE A 27 -9.55 -16.48 26.18
N LEU A 28 -10.05 -15.40 26.79
CA LEU A 28 -11.06 -14.54 26.18
C LEU A 28 -10.55 -13.85 24.90
N ALA A 29 -9.30 -13.39 24.90
CA ALA A 29 -8.67 -12.80 23.72
C ALA A 29 -8.52 -13.85 22.60
N TRP A 30 -8.05 -15.05 22.93
CA TRP A 30 -7.95 -16.16 21.99
C TRP A 30 -9.31 -16.62 21.47
N PHE A 31 -10.31 -16.73 22.35
CA PHE A 31 -11.67 -17.13 21.99
C PHE A 31 -12.33 -16.09 21.09
N ARG A 32 -12.19 -14.79 21.40
CA ARG A 32 -12.70 -13.71 20.55
C ARG A 32 -12.01 -13.69 19.20
N TYR A 33 -10.68 -13.86 19.17
CA TYR A 33 -9.91 -13.96 17.92
C TYR A 33 -10.37 -15.16 17.08
N ARG A 34 -10.51 -16.34 17.70
CA ARG A 34 -10.99 -17.57 17.05
C ARG A 34 -12.42 -17.43 16.54
N TYR A 35 -13.32 -16.92 17.37
CA TYR A 35 -14.73 -16.72 17.01
C TYR A 35 -14.87 -15.75 15.84
N LEU A 36 -14.17 -14.61 15.87
CA LEU A 36 -14.15 -13.66 14.76
C LEU A 36 -13.50 -14.24 13.49
N SER A 37 -12.50 -15.11 13.64
CA SER A 37 -11.88 -15.81 12.50
C SER A 37 -12.74 -16.93 11.89
N LEU A 38 -13.77 -17.39 12.62
CA LEU A 38 -14.69 -18.44 12.21
C LEU A 38 -16.03 -17.92 11.68
N LEU A 39 -16.32 -16.62 11.85
CA LEU A 39 -17.44 -16.01 11.16
C LEU A 39 -17.22 -16.17 9.65
N PRO A 40 -18.20 -16.74 8.91
CA PRO A 40 -18.10 -16.82 7.46
C PRO A 40 -17.80 -15.43 6.94
N ASN A 41 -16.72 -15.28 6.18
CA ASN A 41 -16.44 -14.06 5.45
C ASN A 41 -17.42 -14.02 4.27
N GLU A 42 -18.69 -13.75 4.59
CA GLU A 42 -19.78 -13.70 3.65
C GLU A 42 -19.49 -12.51 2.74
N LYS A 43 -19.06 -12.82 1.50
CA LYS A 43 -18.73 -11.80 0.53
C LYS A 43 -20.02 -11.06 0.17
N THR A 44 -20.15 -9.83 0.62
CA THR A 44 -21.26 -8.97 0.21
C THR A 44 -21.01 -8.51 -1.23
N HIS A 45 -21.95 -8.82 -2.12
CA HIS A 45 -21.94 -8.34 -3.50
C HIS A 45 -22.91 -7.16 -3.63
N LEU A 46 -22.39 -5.96 -3.85
CA LEU A 46 -23.18 -4.75 -4.07
C LEU A 46 -23.20 -4.44 -5.56
N THR A 47 -24.40 -4.37 -6.15
CA THR A 47 -24.59 -4.03 -7.57
C THR A 47 -25.27 -2.69 -7.78
N ALA A 48 -26.06 -2.24 -6.79
CA ALA A 48 -26.70 -0.92 -6.84
C ALA A 48 -25.69 0.19 -6.54
N LEU A 49 -25.72 1.26 -7.35
CA LEU A 49 -24.83 2.41 -7.19
C LEU A 49 -25.01 3.12 -5.84
N SER A 50 -26.24 3.11 -5.29
CA SER A 50 -26.54 3.64 -3.96
C SER A 50 -25.76 2.91 -2.88
N ASP A 51 -25.72 1.59 -2.96
CA ASP A 51 -25.12 0.73 -1.93
C ASP A 51 -23.59 0.82 -2.01
N ILE A 52 -23.05 0.89 -3.23
CA ILE A 52 -21.62 1.15 -3.46
C ILE A 52 -21.22 2.51 -2.88
N ARG A 53 -22.03 3.57 -3.11
CA ARG A 53 -21.76 4.90 -2.54
C ARG A 53 -21.84 4.90 -1.03
N ALA A 54 -22.83 4.24 -0.44
CA ALA A 54 -22.97 4.11 1.00
C ALA A 54 -21.79 3.35 1.63
N LEU A 55 -21.26 2.34 0.94
CA LEU A 55 -20.07 1.59 1.35
C LEU A 55 -18.79 2.46 1.28
N LEU A 56 -18.61 3.20 0.19
CA LEU A 56 -17.41 4.02 -0.03
C LEU A 56 -17.39 5.30 0.82
N THR A 57 -18.55 5.83 1.18
CA THR A 57 -18.70 7.05 1.98
C THR A 57 -19.67 6.81 3.15
N PRO A 58 -19.29 6.00 4.15
CA PRO A 58 -20.17 5.67 5.27
C PRO A 58 -20.35 6.89 6.18
N SER A 59 -21.53 7.49 6.17
CA SER A 59 -21.85 8.70 6.94
C SER A 59 -21.86 8.51 8.46
N SER A 60 -21.92 7.26 8.93
CA SER A 60 -22.05 6.91 10.35
C SER A 60 -20.73 6.58 11.05
N LYS A 61 -19.62 6.40 10.32
CA LYS A 61 -18.33 6.01 10.90
C LYS A 61 -17.41 7.22 11.06
N PRO A 62 -16.81 7.42 12.24
CA PRO A 62 -15.84 8.49 12.45
C PRO A 62 -14.55 8.22 11.66
N LEU A 63 -13.90 9.28 11.16
CA LEU A 63 -12.70 9.18 10.32
C LEU A 63 -11.58 8.30 10.91
N PRO A 64 -11.22 8.39 12.21
CA PRO A 64 -10.15 7.55 12.77
C PRO A 64 -10.41 6.06 12.62
N LEU A 65 -11.67 5.63 12.78
CA LEU A 65 -12.06 4.23 12.60
C LEU A 65 -11.94 3.80 11.14
N LEU A 66 -12.30 4.68 10.19
CA LEU A 66 -12.09 4.41 8.76
C LEU A 66 -10.61 4.31 8.39
N LEU A 67 -9.76 5.14 9.02
CA LEU A 67 -8.32 5.08 8.79
C LEU A 67 -7.72 3.79 9.39
N GLU A 68 -8.20 3.35 10.56
CA GLU A 68 -7.80 2.09 11.19
C GLU A 68 -8.22 0.86 10.35
N GLU A 69 -9.47 0.81 9.89
CA GLU A 69 -9.98 -0.29 9.03
C GLU A 69 -9.16 -0.43 7.75
N ARG A 70 -8.58 0.67 7.26
CA ARG A 70 -7.72 0.70 6.07
C ARG A 70 -6.26 0.39 6.38
N SER A 71 -5.71 0.92 7.48
CA SER A 71 -4.29 0.75 7.84
C SER A 71 -3.98 -0.65 8.37
N ALA A 72 -4.89 -1.25 9.14
CA ALA A 72 -4.71 -2.56 9.74
C ALA A 72 -4.36 -3.67 8.74
N PRO A 73 -5.14 -3.90 7.65
CA PRO A 73 -4.76 -4.92 6.66
C PRO A 73 -3.46 -4.55 5.94
N ASN A 74 -3.15 -3.26 5.80
CA ASN A 74 -2.00 -2.75 5.06
C ASN A 74 -0.72 -2.63 5.90
N ALA A 75 -0.74 -2.89 7.21
CA ALA A 75 0.44 -2.80 8.09
C ALA A 75 1.64 -3.62 7.56
N ARG A 76 1.38 -4.72 6.84
CA ARG A 76 2.42 -5.53 6.16
C ARG A 76 3.26 -4.74 5.14
N LEU A 77 2.72 -3.66 4.58
CA LEU A 77 3.40 -2.81 3.60
C LEU A 77 4.50 -1.96 4.25
N ILE A 78 4.42 -1.69 5.56
CA ILE A 78 5.50 -1.05 6.32
C ILE A 78 6.76 -1.90 6.21
N ARG A 79 6.65 -3.22 6.46
CA ARG A 79 7.78 -4.14 6.37
C ARG A 79 8.32 -4.29 4.95
N ALA A 80 7.43 -4.35 3.96
CA ALA A 80 7.83 -4.62 2.57
C ALA A 80 8.43 -3.40 1.87
N PHE A 81 7.87 -2.21 2.10
CA PHE A 81 8.21 -0.99 1.37
C PHE A 81 8.77 0.13 2.24
N GLY A 82 8.64 0.03 3.57
CA GLY A 82 8.93 1.14 4.46
C GLY A 82 7.91 2.28 4.31
N LEU A 83 6.64 1.99 3.99
CA LEU A 83 5.62 3.04 3.88
C LEU A 83 5.38 3.73 5.22
N SER A 84 5.07 5.02 5.15
CA SER A 84 4.71 5.90 6.27
C SER A 84 3.44 6.71 5.99
N ASN A 85 2.87 6.59 4.80
CA ASN A 85 1.70 7.33 4.38
C ASN A 85 0.39 6.89 5.08
N THR A 86 -0.69 7.55 4.66
CA THR A 86 -2.05 7.21 5.04
C THR A 86 -2.31 5.70 4.94
N PHE A 87 -1.87 4.96 3.91
CA PHE A 87 -2.25 3.54 3.70
C PHE A 87 -1.89 2.61 4.86
N VAL A 88 -0.92 2.99 5.67
CA VAL A 88 -0.41 2.18 6.78
C VAL A 88 -0.55 2.86 8.14
N SER A 89 -1.11 4.07 8.17
CA SER A 89 -1.32 4.86 9.40
C SER A 89 -2.79 5.19 9.62
N SER A 90 -3.24 5.08 10.86
CA SER A 90 -4.56 5.55 11.31
C SER A 90 -4.55 7.00 11.81
N ASP A 91 -3.38 7.66 11.77
CA ASP A 91 -3.18 9.03 12.23
C ASP A 91 -3.86 10.04 11.28
N ILE A 92 -4.63 10.97 11.87
CA ILE A 92 -5.41 11.97 11.14
C ILE A 92 -4.51 13.01 10.46
N ASP A 93 -3.42 13.40 11.11
CA ASP A 93 -2.49 14.41 10.59
C ASP A 93 -1.68 13.83 9.42
N VAL A 94 -1.24 12.56 9.55
CA VAL A 94 -0.63 11.83 8.42
C VAL A 94 -1.60 11.71 7.25
N HIS A 95 -2.88 11.44 7.52
CA HIS A 95 -3.91 11.41 6.49
C HIS A 95 -4.10 12.78 5.82
N ALA A 96 -4.23 13.85 6.61
CA ALA A 96 -4.45 15.20 6.11
C ALA A 96 -3.28 15.68 5.25
N SER A 97 -2.03 15.47 5.71
CA SER A 97 -0.82 15.79 4.95
C SER A 97 -0.78 15.01 3.64
N PHE A 98 -0.97 13.68 3.69
CA PHE A 98 -0.95 12.87 2.48
C PHE A 98 -2.02 13.30 1.47
N VAL A 99 -3.24 13.59 1.91
CA VAL A 99 -4.33 14.05 1.01
C VAL A 99 -4.00 15.42 0.42
N HIS A 100 -3.42 16.32 1.20
CA HIS A 100 -2.97 17.62 0.70
C HIS A 100 -1.93 17.45 -0.42
N ASP A 101 -0.90 16.65 -0.16
CA ASP A 101 0.22 16.43 -1.08
C ASP A 101 -0.23 15.64 -2.33
N ALA A 102 -1.04 14.58 -2.15
CA ALA A 102 -1.59 13.81 -3.27
C ALA A 102 -2.49 14.67 -4.15
N ARG A 103 -3.30 15.57 -3.56
CA ARG A 103 -4.08 16.56 -4.32
C ARG A 103 -3.16 17.49 -5.10
N ALA A 104 -2.07 17.94 -4.50
CA ALA A 104 -1.08 18.77 -5.19
C ALA A 104 -0.50 18.08 -6.41
N LEU A 105 -0.16 16.79 -6.31
CA LEU A 105 0.37 16.02 -7.42
C LEU A 105 -0.64 15.87 -8.56
N ILE A 106 -1.92 15.62 -8.27
CA ILE A 106 -2.94 15.41 -9.32
C ILE A 106 -3.53 16.69 -9.90
N ARG A 107 -3.24 17.86 -9.31
CA ARG A 107 -3.68 19.17 -9.85
C ARG A 107 -3.15 19.45 -11.25
N PHE A 108 -2.12 18.74 -11.71
CA PHE A 108 -1.63 18.85 -13.08
C PHE A 108 -2.72 18.56 -14.13
N ALA A 109 -3.78 17.82 -13.77
CA ALA A 109 -4.90 17.49 -14.66
C ALA A 109 -5.96 18.61 -14.75
N GLU A 110 -5.85 19.65 -13.92
CA GLU A 110 -6.67 20.86 -14.03
C GLU A 110 -6.22 21.73 -15.23
N ASN A 111 -7.08 22.58 -15.76
CA ASN A 111 -6.77 23.55 -16.84
C ASN A 111 -6.08 22.95 -18.09
N ASP A 112 -6.76 22.08 -18.82
CA ASP A 112 -6.26 21.43 -20.05
C ASP A 112 -5.03 20.50 -19.86
N GLY A 113 -4.78 20.05 -18.63
CA GLY A 113 -3.73 19.06 -18.33
C GLY A 113 -3.96 17.66 -18.91
N TRP A 114 -5.21 17.31 -19.24
CA TRP A 114 -5.56 15.99 -19.80
C TRP A 114 -4.96 15.73 -21.19
N PRO A 115 -4.99 16.69 -22.15
CA PRO A 115 -4.21 16.59 -23.38
C PRO A 115 -2.72 16.29 -23.14
N ARG A 116 -2.07 17.02 -22.23
CA ARG A 116 -0.66 16.78 -21.86
C ARG A 116 -0.45 15.38 -21.29
N PHE A 117 -1.35 14.94 -20.41
CA PHE A 117 -1.33 13.57 -19.88
C PHE A 117 -1.41 12.51 -20.98
N ALA A 118 -2.33 12.69 -21.94
CA ALA A 118 -2.52 11.76 -23.06
C ALA A 118 -1.29 11.73 -23.97
N GLU A 119 -0.63 12.88 -24.19
CA GLU A 119 0.63 12.96 -24.92
C GLU A 119 1.74 12.17 -24.20
N HIS A 120 1.94 12.40 -22.89
CA HIS A 120 2.91 11.64 -22.10
C HIS A 120 2.62 10.15 -22.08
N ALA A 121 1.34 9.75 -22.01
CA ALA A 121 0.94 8.35 -22.09
C ALA A 121 1.25 7.74 -23.47
N THR A 122 1.05 8.49 -24.56
CA THR A 122 1.39 8.05 -25.92
C THR A 122 2.90 7.84 -26.06
N LEU A 123 3.71 8.80 -25.62
CA LEU A 123 5.17 8.68 -25.62
C LEU A 123 5.65 7.51 -24.76
N ALA A 124 5.06 7.32 -23.58
CA ALA A 124 5.36 6.19 -22.70
C ALA A 124 5.11 4.84 -23.38
N VAL A 125 4.02 4.71 -24.15
CA VAL A 125 3.72 3.49 -24.92
C VAL A 125 4.75 3.28 -26.02
N GLU A 126 5.12 4.32 -26.77
CA GLU A 126 6.13 4.21 -27.82
C GLU A 126 7.50 3.75 -27.27
N GLU A 127 7.91 4.32 -26.14
CA GLU A 127 9.20 4.01 -25.51
C GLU A 127 9.19 2.64 -24.82
N CYS A 128 8.13 2.29 -24.08
CA CYS A 128 8.10 1.05 -23.30
C CYS A 128 7.68 -0.16 -24.14
N VAL A 129 6.76 0.02 -25.09
CA VAL A 129 6.15 -1.09 -25.85
C VAL A 129 6.79 -1.23 -27.21
N CYS A 130 6.79 -0.16 -28.02
CA CYS A 130 7.26 -0.25 -29.40
C CYS A 130 8.78 -0.48 -29.46
N ALA A 131 9.57 0.19 -28.64
CA ALA A 131 11.02 -0.05 -28.60
C ALA A 131 11.36 -1.47 -28.15
N GLN A 132 10.68 -1.98 -27.11
CA GLN A 132 10.92 -3.34 -26.62
C GLN A 132 10.46 -4.41 -27.63
N ALA A 133 9.32 -4.21 -28.29
CA ALA A 133 8.82 -5.10 -29.33
C ALA A 133 9.76 -5.15 -30.55
N ARG A 134 10.39 -4.03 -30.93
CA ARG A 134 11.41 -4.00 -32.00
C ARG A 134 12.64 -4.86 -31.67
N LEU A 135 13.02 -4.93 -30.39
CA LEU A 135 14.18 -5.70 -29.95
C LEU A 135 13.88 -7.19 -29.79
N SER A 136 12.70 -7.54 -29.26
CA SER A 136 12.38 -8.91 -28.83
C SER A 136 11.27 -9.60 -29.66
N GLY A 137 10.68 -8.91 -30.63
CA GLY A 137 9.56 -9.39 -31.44
C GLY A 137 8.21 -9.45 -30.71
N SER A 138 8.21 -9.40 -29.38
CA SER A 138 7.00 -9.37 -28.54
C SER A 138 7.30 -8.73 -27.19
N VAL A 139 6.26 -8.32 -26.47
CA VAL A 139 6.34 -7.76 -25.11
C VAL A 139 5.25 -8.37 -24.24
N ALA A 140 5.62 -8.76 -23.02
CA ALA A 140 4.64 -9.27 -22.05
C ALA A 140 3.69 -8.15 -21.64
N PHE A 141 2.38 -8.38 -21.79
CA PHE A 141 1.34 -7.38 -21.59
C PHE A 141 1.40 -6.73 -20.19
N ASP A 142 1.57 -7.53 -19.15
CA ASP A 142 1.65 -7.06 -17.77
C ASP A 142 2.87 -6.14 -17.55
N SER A 143 4.02 -6.53 -18.09
CA SER A 143 5.27 -5.77 -18.01
C SER A 143 5.16 -4.45 -18.78
N ALA A 144 4.56 -4.47 -19.98
CA ALA A 144 4.27 -3.28 -20.76
C ALA A 144 3.37 -2.30 -19.97
N MET A 145 2.22 -2.76 -19.46
CA MET A 145 1.29 -1.92 -18.72
C MET A 145 1.91 -1.32 -17.46
N GLN A 146 2.71 -2.11 -16.73
CA GLN A 146 3.41 -1.63 -15.55
C GLN A 146 4.46 -0.57 -15.89
N ASN A 147 5.29 -0.80 -16.90
CA ASN A 147 6.32 0.15 -17.31
C ASN A 147 5.71 1.46 -17.81
N VAL A 148 4.66 1.38 -18.66
CA VAL A 148 3.93 2.55 -19.15
C VAL A 148 3.33 3.33 -17.99
N ALA A 149 2.61 2.67 -17.07
CA ALA A 149 2.01 3.34 -15.92
C ALA A 149 3.06 4.04 -15.04
N LEU A 150 4.18 3.38 -14.76
CA LEU A 150 5.25 3.98 -13.97
C LEU A 150 5.89 5.17 -14.70
N HIS A 151 6.14 5.07 -16.00
CA HIS A 151 6.67 6.16 -16.80
C HIS A 151 5.73 7.38 -16.79
N VAL A 152 4.44 7.16 -16.98
CA VAL A 152 3.42 8.21 -16.92
C VAL A 152 3.39 8.85 -15.54
N ILE A 153 3.41 8.07 -14.45
CA ILE A 153 3.45 8.62 -13.09
C ILE A 153 4.66 9.53 -12.88
N LEU A 154 5.84 9.08 -13.30
CA LEU A 154 7.08 9.85 -13.12
C LEU A 154 7.07 11.14 -13.95
N THR A 155 6.67 11.08 -15.22
CA THR A 155 6.68 12.24 -16.12
C THR A 155 5.55 13.23 -15.84
N THR A 156 4.38 12.76 -15.39
CA THR A 156 3.20 13.62 -15.21
C THR A 156 3.01 14.10 -13.78
N LEU A 157 3.11 13.21 -12.78
CA LEU A 157 2.87 13.57 -11.38
C LEU A 157 4.11 14.17 -10.72
N PHE A 158 5.28 13.68 -11.10
CA PHE A 158 6.56 14.10 -10.50
C PHE A 158 7.41 14.96 -11.44
N GLU A 159 6.91 15.25 -12.64
CA GLU A 159 7.55 16.12 -13.64
C GLU A 159 9.00 15.71 -13.95
N VAL A 160 9.29 14.40 -13.91
CA VAL A 160 10.59 13.85 -14.27
C VAL A 160 10.75 13.94 -15.80
N PRO A 161 11.84 14.53 -16.31
CA PRO A 161 12.10 14.55 -17.75
C PRO A 161 12.13 13.12 -18.33
N ALA A 162 11.44 12.88 -19.44
CA ALA A 162 11.32 11.54 -20.03
C ALA A 162 12.68 10.95 -20.43
N ASP A 163 13.58 11.79 -20.95
CA ASP A 163 14.95 11.42 -21.33
C ASP A 163 15.84 11.03 -20.13
N ALA A 164 15.47 11.42 -18.90
CA ALA A 164 16.13 10.98 -17.68
C ALA A 164 15.69 9.58 -17.20
N ILE A 165 14.69 8.97 -17.85
CA ILE A 165 14.11 7.69 -17.45
C ILE A 165 14.53 6.58 -18.42
N ALA A 166 15.50 5.77 -18.01
CA ALA A 166 15.86 4.57 -18.76
C ALA A 166 14.78 3.48 -18.63
N VAL A 167 14.30 2.95 -19.77
CA VAL A 167 13.30 1.86 -19.80
C VAL A 167 13.76 0.62 -19.01
N ALA A 168 15.05 0.31 -19.03
CA ALA A 168 15.60 -0.79 -18.23
C ALA A 168 15.42 -0.56 -16.72
N ASP A 169 15.55 0.67 -16.24
CA ASP A 169 15.35 1.01 -14.84
C ASP A 169 13.86 1.01 -14.46
N LEU A 170 12.96 1.42 -15.37
CA LEU A 170 11.52 1.26 -15.19
C LEU A 170 11.14 -0.21 -14.95
N ALA A 171 11.63 -1.11 -15.80
CA ALA A 171 11.37 -2.54 -15.67
C ALA A 171 11.83 -3.09 -14.32
N VAL A 172 13.01 -2.66 -13.83
CA VAL A 172 13.50 -3.05 -12.50
C VAL A 172 12.62 -2.52 -11.38
N VAL A 173 12.21 -1.25 -11.45
CA VAL A 173 11.37 -0.64 -10.41
C VAL A 173 9.97 -1.25 -10.40
N ALA A 174 9.32 -1.37 -11.55
CA ALA A 174 7.99 -1.96 -11.69
C ALA A 174 7.95 -3.42 -11.22
N ALA A 175 8.91 -4.24 -11.66
CA ALA A 175 9.03 -5.64 -11.21
C ALA A 175 9.34 -5.71 -9.71
N GLY A 176 10.19 -4.81 -9.20
CA GLY A 176 10.52 -4.71 -7.79
C GLY A 176 9.32 -4.37 -6.91
N ILE A 177 8.52 -3.37 -7.31
CA ILE A 177 7.29 -3.01 -6.59
C ILE A 177 6.31 -4.19 -6.56
N ASN A 178 6.08 -4.85 -7.71
CA ASN A 178 5.19 -6.02 -7.76
C ASN A 178 5.71 -7.19 -6.90
N ALA A 179 7.02 -7.46 -6.93
CA ALA A 179 7.63 -8.49 -6.11
C ALA A 179 7.47 -8.18 -4.62
N LEU A 180 7.79 -6.95 -4.18
CA LEU A 180 7.59 -6.51 -2.80
C LEU A 180 6.11 -6.60 -2.39
N TRP A 181 5.18 -6.23 -3.27
CA TRP A 181 3.74 -6.33 -3.01
C TRP A 181 3.30 -7.78 -2.79
N ARG A 182 3.75 -8.72 -3.63
CA ARG A 182 3.48 -10.16 -3.45
C ARG A 182 4.11 -10.69 -2.16
N LEU A 183 5.39 -10.38 -1.93
CA LEU A 183 6.14 -10.84 -0.76
C LEU A 183 5.58 -10.26 0.56
N SER A 184 4.96 -9.08 0.53
CA SER A 184 4.32 -8.48 1.71
C SER A 184 3.25 -9.38 2.33
N LYS A 185 2.64 -10.25 1.52
CA LYS A 185 1.59 -11.19 1.95
C LYS A 185 2.15 -12.43 2.65
N LEU A 186 3.46 -12.67 2.54
CA LEU A 186 4.14 -13.78 3.18
C LEU A 186 4.68 -13.37 4.55
N ALA A 187 4.87 -14.34 5.43
CA ALA A 187 5.49 -14.11 6.74
C ALA A 187 7.00 -13.78 6.62
N ALA A 188 7.67 -14.36 5.62
CA ALA A 188 9.09 -14.15 5.39
C ALA A 188 9.39 -12.70 4.96
N PRO A 189 10.53 -12.13 5.40
CA PRO A 189 10.96 -10.82 4.92
C PRO A 189 11.32 -10.89 3.42
N PRO A 190 11.15 -9.79 2.67
CA PRO A 190 11.61 -9.73 1.28
C PRO A 190 13.14 -9.82 1.21
N PRO A 191 13.72 -10.26 0.07
CA PRO A 191 15.16 -10.25 -0.13
C PRO A 191 15.77 -8.87 0.17
N PRO A 192 16.88 -8.78 0.93
CA PRO A 192 17.38 -7.52 1.48
C PRO A 192 17.86 -6.53 0.41
N HIS A 193 18.16 -7.00 -0.80
CA HIS A 193 18.60 -6.17 -1.92
C HIS A 193 17.45 -5.53 -2.71
N LEU A 194 16.22 -6.05 -2.58
CA LEU A 194 15.12 -5.68 -3.46
C LEU A 194 14.64 -4.24 -3.22
N LEU A 195 14.30 -3.91 -1.97
CA LEU A 195 13.86 -2.56 -1.61
C LEU A 195 14.96 -1.49 -1.83
N PRO A 196 16.23 -1.72 -1.46
CA PRO A 196 17.31 -0.79 -1.81
C PRO A 196 17.46 -0.56 -3.32
N ALA A 197 17.34 -1.61 -4.15
CA ALA A 197 17.46 -1.47 -5.61
C ALA A 197 16.34 -0.61 -6.21
N VAL A 198 15.12 -0.72 -5.69
CA VAL A 198 13.97 0.12 -6.06
C VAL A 198 14.21 1.57 -5.61
N ASN A 199 14.52 1.77 -4.32
CA ASN A 199 14.73 3.10 -3.75
C ASN A 199 15.89 3.86 -4.38
N ALA A 200 16.99 3.18 -4.74
CA ALA A 200 18.12 3.80 -5.40
C ALA A 200 17.72 4.43 -6.74
N ARG A 201 16.84 3.78 -7.51
CA ARG A 201 16.36 4.29 -8.80
C ARG A 201 15.36 5.42 -8.62
N LEU A 202 14.36 5.22 -7.75
CA LEU A 202 13.36 6.24 -7.46
C LEU A 202 13.99 7.53 -6.94
N ARG A 203 14.99 7.45 -6.05
CA ARG A 203 15.69 8.64 -5.53
C ARG A 203 16.49 9.40 -6.58
N ARG A 204 16.90 8.78 -7.69
CA ARG A 204 17.52 9.51 -8.81
C ARG A 204 16.49 10.35 -9.57
N TRP A 205 15.26 9.87 -9.68
CA TRP A 205 14.19 10.57 -10.39
C TRP A 205 13.48 11.61 -9.51
N ILE A 206 13.23 11.28 -8.25
CA ILE A 206 12.45 12.11 -7.33
C ILE A 206 13.18 12.33 -5.99
N PRO A 207 14.36 12.98 -5.99
CA PRO A 207 15.21 13.14 -4.81
C PRO A 207 14.57 14.00 -3.71
N ALA A 208 13.64 14.89 -4.06
CA ALA A 208 12.97 15.77 -3.11
C ALA A 208 11.96 15.05 -2.21
N GLN A 209 11.51 13.86 -2.59
CA GLN A 209 10.55 13.08 -1.80
C GLN A 209 11.28 12.31 -0.69
N PRO A 210 10.97 12.54 0.61
CA PRO A 210 11.62 11.83 1.71
C PRO A 210 11.50 10.31 1.59
N ASN A 211 10.30 9.86 1.21
CA ASN A 211 10.01 8.48 0.88
C ASN A 211 9.25 8.41 -0.46
N PRO A 212 9.96 8.21 -1.59
CA PRO A 212 9.35 8.12 -2.91
C PRO A 212 8.19 7.12 -3.01
N LEU A 213 8.28 6.01 -2.28
CA LEU A 213 7.30 4.93 -2.34
C LEU A 213 5.95 5.29 -1.70
N ASP A 214 5.91 6.30 -0.83
CA ASP A 214 4.66 6.75 -0.20
C ASP A 214 3.64 7.26 -1.24
N PHE A 215 4.09 7.83 -2.36
CA PHE A 215 3.20 8.29 -3.43
C PHE A 215 3.26 7.41 -4.67
N VAL A 216 4.44 6.87 -5.02
CA VAL A 216 4.59 6.02 -6.21
C VAL A 216 3.79 4.73 -6.09
N VAL A 217 3.81 4.04 -4.94
CA VAL A 217 3.13 2.74 -4.80
C VAL A 217 1.61 2.86 -4.99
N PRO A 218 0.89 3.78 -4.30
CA PRO A 218 -0.54 3.94 -4.50
C PRO A 218 -0.93 4.36 -5.93
N ALA A 219 -0.18 5.29 -6.53
CA ALA A 219 -0.42 5.75 -7.89
C ALA A 219 -0.21 4.60 -8.89
N PHE A 220 0.90 3.88 -8.76
CA PHE A 220 1.27 2.76 -9.62
C PHE A 220 0.23 1.65 -9.56
N GLU A 221 -0.05 1.12 -8.37
CA GLU A 221 -0.99 0.00 -8.19
C GLU A 221 -2.38 0.28 -8.75
N THR A 222 -2.85 1.52 -8.63
CA THR A 222 -4.15 1.91 -9.17
C THR A 222 -4.08 2.04 -10.69
N MET A 223 -3.11 2.82 -11.20
CA MET A 223 -3.03 3.16 -12.62
C MET A 223 -2.79 1.95 -13.50
N TRP A 224 -1.81 1.09 -13.18
CA TRP A 224 -1.48 -0.04 -14.07
C TRP A 224 -2.62 -1.06 -14.13
N ARG A 225 -3.34 -1.29 -13.01
CA ARG A 225 -4.48 -2.22 -12.96
C ARG A 225 -5.66 -1.70 -13.75
N VAL A 226 -5.99 -0.42 -13.61
CA VAL A 226 -7.05 0.22 -14.40
C VAL A 226 -6.70 0.16 -15.88
N ALA A 227 -5.52 0.64 -16.27
CA ALA A 227 -5.05 0.62 -17.67
C ALA A 227 -5.10 -0.79 -18.26
N ALA A 228 -4.51 -1.78 -17.57
CA ALA A 228 -4.52 -3.18 -18.02
C ALA A 228 -5.94 -3.74 -18.20
N THR A 229 -6.86 -3.39 -17.30
CA THR A 229 -8.26 -3.86 -17.39
C THR A 229 -9.00 -3.19 -18.54
N THR A 230 -8.80 -1.89 -18.76
CA THR A 230 -9.46 -1.13 -19.83
C THR A 230 -8.90 -1.41 -21.23
N THR A 231 -7.69 -1.97 -21.33
CA THR A 231 -7.08 -2.31 -22.62
C THR A 231 -7.33 -3.77 -23.00
N ALA A 232 -7.48 -4.67 -22.02
CA ALA A 232 -7.71 -6.09 -22.28
C ALA A 232 -9.17 -6.43 -22.64
N PHE A 233 -10.13 -5.56 -22.30
CA PHE A 233 -11.57 -5.73 -22.47
C PHE A 233 -12.18 -4.50 -23.13
#